data_AF-A0A948GYW8-F1
#
_entry.id   AF-A0A948GYW8-F1
#
_cell.length_a   1.000
_cell.length_b   1.000
_cell.length_c   1.000
_cell.angle_alpha   90.00
_cell.angle_beta   90.00
_cell.angle_gamma   90.00
#
_symmetry.space_group_name_H-M   'P 1'
#
loop_
_entity.id
_entity.type
_entity.pdbx_description
1 polymer ?
#
loop_
_entity_poly.entity_id
_entity_poly.type
_entity_poly.pdbx_seq_one_letter_code
_entity_poly.pdbx_strand_id
1 'polypeptide(L)'
;MFRVAFVYPGYENLGIEYLSATLKKRGIQTKLFFDPVLFSESGFLSNRFLGKLFSFQKYLLREIINYKPDLVCFSVVTDNYPWAIRWAREIKYSL
;
A
#
# COMPACT_ATOMS: atom_id res chain seq x y z
N MET A 1 -0.41 -20.91 4.58
CA MET A 1 0.75 -20.20 5.16
C MET A 1 0.33 -18.76 5.34
N PHE A 2 0.53 -18.16 6.51
CA PHE A 2 0.03 -16.82 6.82
C PHE A 2 0.69 -15.75 5.94
N ARG A 3 -0.11 -14.85 5.36
CA ARG A 3 0.30 -13.82 4.40
C ARG A 3 0.00 -12.42 4.90
N VAL A 4 1.02 -11.57 4.92
CA VAL A 4 0.90 -10.15 5.30
C VAL A 4 1.18 -9.26 4.09
N ALA A 5 0.23 -8.39 3.76
CA ALA A 5 0.40 -7.33 2.77
C ALA A 5 0.74 -6.02 3.48
N PHE A 6 1.86 -5.41 3.12
CA PHE A 6 2.18 -4.04 3.53
C PHE A 6 1.90 -3.09 2.38
N VAL A 7 1.00 -2.13 2.56
CA VAL A 7 0.63 -1.15 1.52
C VAL A 7 1.13 0.22 1.95
N TYR A 8 1.85 0.93 1.08
CA TYR A 8 2.45 2.22 1.41
C TYR A 8 2.62 3.13 0.18
N PRO A 9 2.56 4.46 0.34
CA PRO A 9 2.70 5.41 -0.76
C PRO A 9 4.08 6.10 -0.86
N GLY A 10 4.36 6.64 -2.04
CA GLY A 10 5.32 7.73 -2.27
C GLY A 10 6.77 7.29 -2.37
N TYR A 11 7.35 6.84 -1.26
CA TYR A 11 8.77 6.51 -1.17
C TYR A 11 8.99 5.21 -0.40
N GLU A 12 10.20 4.66 -0.51
CA GLU A 12 10.66 3.51 0.27
C GLU A 12 10.41 3.71 1.76
N ASN A 13 10.00 2.64 2.44
CA ASN A 13 9.69 2.66 3.85
C ASN A 13 10.51 1.59 4.57
N LEU A 14 11.71 1.97 5.01
CA LEU A 14 12.65 1.08 5.70
C LEU A 14 12.01 0.42 6.93
N GLY A 15 11.13 1.12 7.65
CA GLY A 15 10.42 0.56 8.80
C GLY A 15 9.56 -0.65 8.41
N ILE A 16 8.80 -0.54 7.32
CA ILE A 16 8.02 -1.65 6.77
C ILE A 16 8.93 -2.79 6.29
N GLU A 17 10.04 -2.47 5.64
CA GLU A 17 10.99 -3.47 5.15
C GLU A 17 11.63 -4.28 6.29
N TYR A 18 12.02 -3.61 7.39
CA TYR A 18 12.50 -4.28 8.60
C TYR A 18 11.44 -5.22 9.21
N LEU A 19 10.17 -4.77 9.29
CA LEU A 19 9.08 -5.62 9.75
C LEU A 19 8.87 -6.82 8.82
N SER A 20 8.87 -6.60 7.50
CA SER A 20 8.76 -7.65 6.49
C SER A 20 9.86 -8.68 6.62
N ALA A 21 11.12 -8.26 6.75
CA ALA A 21 12.28 -9.13 6.92
C ALA A 21 12.18 -9.95 8.22
N THR A 22 11.77 -9.32 9.32
CA THR A 22 11.59 -9.99 10.62
C THR A 22 10.51 -11.06 10.57
N LEU A 23 9.38 -10.78 9.92
CA LEU A 23 8.29 -11.73 9.72
C LEU A 23 8.71 -12.89 8.80
N LYS A 24 9.41 -12.59 7.68
CA LYS A 24 9.96 -13.60 6.78
C LYS A 24 10.90 -14.56 7.50
N LYS A 25 11.76 -14.07 8.40
CA LYS A 25 12.65 -14.92 9.23
C LYS A 25 11.88 -15.93 10.09
N ARG A 26 10.63 -15.65 10.43
CA ARG A 26 9.72 -16.53 11.19
C ARG A 26 8.85 -17.42 10.29
N GLY A 27 9.09 -17.45 8.97
CA GLY A 27 8.32 -18.25 8.02
C GLY A 27 6.98 -17.63 7.58
N ILE A 28 6.69 -16.38 7.96
CA ILE A 28 5.50 -15.66 7.51
C ILE A 28 5.75 -15.08 6.12
N GLN A 29 4.83 -15.29 5.18
CA GLN A 29 4.93 -14.67 3.86
C GLN A 29 4.56 -13.20 3.95
N THR A 30 5.38 -12.34 3.36
CA THR A 30 5.07 -10.90 3.29
C THR A 30 5.33 -10.35 1.89
N LYS A 31 4.47 -9.44 1.43
CA LYS A 31 4.63 -8.70 0.17
C LYS A 31 4.38 -7.20 0.42
N LEU A 32 5.20 -6.38 -0.22
CA LEU A 32 5.11 -4.92 -0.18
C LEU A 32 4.39 -4.44 -1.45
N PHE A 33 3.38 -3.58 -1.28
CA PHE A 33 2.57 -2.99 -2.34
C PHE A 33 2.78 -1.48 -2.31
N PHE A 34 3.63 -1.02 -3.22
CA PHE A 34 4.02 0.37 -3.34
C PHE A 34 3.05 1.14 -4.24
N ASP A 35 2.45 2.20 -3.73
CA ASP A 35 1.65 3.16 -4.50
C ASP A 35 2.51 4.39 -4.82
N PRO A 36 2.95 4.59 -6.08
CA PRO A 36 3.83 5.69 -6.44
C PRO A 36 3.17 7.07 -6.35
N VAL A 37 1.84 7.13 -6.19
CA VAL A 37 1.05 8.38 -6.03
C VAL A 37 1.40 9.48 -7.05
N LEU A 38 1.72 9.10 -8.29
CA LEU A 38 2.13 10.03 -9.35
C LEU A 38 1.10 11.16 -9.54
N PHE A 39 1.57 12.41 -9.51
CA PHE A 39 0.76 13.63 -9.61
C PHE A 39 -0.37 13.73 -8.57
N SER A 40 -0.30 12.97 -7.49
CA SER A 40 -1.25 12.96 -6.39
C SER A 40 -0.53 13.04 -5.04
N GLU A 41 0.69 13.56 -5.06
CA GLU A 41 1.54 13.62 -3.89
C GLU A 41 1.20 14.86 -3.08
N SER A 42 0.94 14.66 -1.80
CA SER A 42 0.61 15.72 -0.86
C SER A 42 1.86 16.58 -0.61
N GLY A 43 1.73 17.91 -0.67
CA GLY A 43 2.84 18.83 -0.42
C GLY A 43 3.89 18.95 -1.53
N PHE A 44 3.80 18.17 -2.60
CA PHE A 44 4.72 18.21 -3.74
C PHE A 44 3.96 18.42 -5.07
N LEU A 45 3.98 17.43 -5.96
CA LEU A 45 3.40 17.51 -7.29
C LEU A 45 1.97 16.97 -7.28
N SER A 46 0.98 17.87 -7.42
CA SER A 46 -0.43 17.52 -7.46
C SER A 46 -1.13 18.07 -8.69
N ASN A 47 -1.65 17.17 -9.53
CA ASN A 47 -2.50 17.49 -10.68
C ASN A 47 -3.63 16.46 -10.78
N ARG A 48 -4.88 16.92 -10.63
CA ARG A 48 -6.06 16.04 -10.59
C ARG A 48 -6.25 15.19 -11.84
N PHE A 49 -5.94 15.71 -13.02
CA PHE A 49 -6.14 14.99 -14.28
C PHE A 49 -5.06 13.94 -14.48
N LEU A 50 -3.79 14.33 -14.32
CA LEU A 50 -2.66 13.41 -14.45
C LEU A 50 -2.68 12.35 -13.34
N GLY A 51 -3.04 12.73 -12.11
CA GLY A 51 -3.14 11.79 -10.98
C GLY A 51 -4.18 10.69 -11.20
N LYS A 52 -5.28 11.01 -11.89
CA LYS A 52 -6.26 10.00 -12.31
C LYS A 52 -5.74 9.13 -13.46
N LEU A 53 -5.09 9.74 -14.45
CA LEU A 53 -4.60 9.04 -15.63
C LEU A 53 -3.47 8.05 -15.29
N PHE A 54 -2.58 8.43 -14.39
CA PHE A 54 -1.43 7.65 -13.94
C PHE A 54 -1.66 6.93 -12.60
N SER A 55 -2.92 6.74 -12.20
CA SER A 55 -3.24 6.06 -10.94
C SER A 55 -2.93 4.57 -11.01
N PHE A 56 -2.18 4.07 -10.02
CA PHE A 56 -1.89 2.64 -9.85
C PHE A 56 -2.96 1.90 -9.06
N GLN A 57 -4.00 2.61 -8.60
CA GLN A 57 -4.97 2.08 -7.64
C GLN A 57 -5.62 0.77 -8.11
N LYS A 58 -6.12 0.70 -9.34
CA LYS A 58 -6.77 -0.50 -9.88
C LYS A 58 -5.82 -1.69 -10.02
N TYR A 59 -4.60 -1.43 -10.46
CA TYR A 59 -3.57 -2.44 -10.63
C TYR A 59 -3.15 -3.03 -9.27
N LEU A 60 -2.80 -2.16 -8.32
CA LEU A 60 -2.39 -2.57 -6.98
C LEU A 60 -3.50 -3.26 -6.21
N LEU A 61 -4.76 -2.79 -6.32
CA LEU A 61 -5.90 -3.46 -5.69
C LEU A 61 -6.06 -4.89 -6.19
N ARG A 62 -5.96 -5.10 -7.51
CA ARG A 62 -5.99 -6.45 -8.11
C ARG A 62 -4.83 -7.31 -7.60
N GLU A 63 -3.63 -6.76 -7.53
CA GLU A 63 -2.45 -7.47 -7.02
C GLU A 63 -2.59 -7.87 -5.54
N ILE A 64 -3.19 -7.00 -4.72
CA ILE A 64 -3.48 -7.27 -3.30
C ILE A 64 -4.50 -8.40 -3.17
N ILE A 65 -5.61 -8.35 -3.93
CA ILE A 65 -6.64 -9.40 -3.91
C ILE A 65 -6.06 -10.74 -4.36
N ASN A 66 -5.28 -10.75 -5.45
CA ASN A 66 -4.64 -11.96 -5.97
C ASN A 66 -3.64 -12.57 -4.97
N TYR A 67 -2.99 -11.73 -4.16
CA TYR A 67 -2.08 -12.18 -3.12
C TYR A 67 -2.82 -12.91 -1.98
N LYS A 68 -4.11 -12.64 -1.78
CA LYS A 68 -4.96 -13.22 -0.71
C LYS A 68 -4.30 -13.07 0.68
N PRO A 69 -4.07 -11.84 1.17
CA PRO A 69 -3.48 -11.63 2.48
C PRO A 69 -4.44 -12.00 3.61
N ASP A 70 -3.91 -12.58 4.67
CA ASP A 70 -4.63 -12.78 5.94
C ASP A 70 -4.61 -11.50 6.80
N LEU A 71 -3.61 -10.63 6.57
CA LEU A 71 -3.44 -9.35 7.25
C LEU A 71 -2.95 -8.28 6.27
N VAL A 72 -3.59 -7.11 6.32
CA VAL A 72 -3.18 -5.91 5.55
C VAL A 72 -2.73 -4.84 6.53
N CYS A 73 -1.51 -4.34 6.34
CA CYS A 73 -0.86 -3.37 7.22
C CYS A 73 -0.55 -2.07 6.48
N PHE A 74 -0.70 -0.95 7.19
CA PHE A 74 -0.31 0.39 6.76
C PHE A 74 0.59 1.02 7.82
N SER A 75 1.66 1.71 7.41
CA SER A 75 2.42 2.60 8.30
C SER A 75 1.94 4.03 8.04
N VAL A 76 1.09 4.53 8.93
CA VAL A 76 0.33 5.76 8.71
C VAL A 76 0.96 6.92 9.48
N VAL A 77 1.20 8.01 8.77
CA VAL A 77 1.55 9.33 9.30
C VAL A 77 0.43 10.32 8.98
N THR A 78 0.45 11.49 9.60
CA THR A 78 -0.64 12.48 9.45
C THR A 78 -0.94 12.82 7.99
N ASP A 79 0.10 12.96 7.17
CA ASP A 79 -0.02 13.30 5.75
C ASP A 79 -0.75 12.20 4.93
N ASN A 80 -0.36 10.94 5.09
CA ASN A 80 -0.92 9.84 4.31
C ASN A 80 -2.18 9.22 4.93
N TYR A 81 -2.71 9.78 6.02
CA TYR A 81 -3.91 9.25 6.69
C TYR A 81 -5.14 9.16 5.76
N PRO A 82 -5.52 10.19 4.97
CA PRO A 82 -6.65 10.07 4.05
C PRO A 82 -6.42 9.02 2.96
N TRP A 83 -5.17 8.86 2.51
CA TRP A 83 -4.77 7.82 1.57
C TRP A 83 -4.97 6.43 2.19
N ALA A 84 -4.57 6.23 3.45
CA ALA A 84 -4.69 4.95 4.14
C ALA A 84 -6.16 4.55 4.36
N ILE A 85 -7.00 5.49 4.77
CA ILE A 85 -8.45 5.24 4.93
C ILE A 85 -9.10 4.82 3.61
N ARG A 86 -8.74 5.48 2.51
CA ARG A 86 -9.24 5.10 1.18
C ARG A 86 -8.81 3.67 0.84
N TRP A 87 -7.53 3.33 0.97
CA TRP A 87 -7.04 1.99 0.66
C TRP A 87 -7.65 0.90 1.55
N ALA A 88 -7.75 1.13 2.86
CA ALA A 88 -8.39 0.21 3.79
C ALA A 88 -9.84 -0.07 3.39
N ARG A 89 -10.58 0.97 2.97
CA ARG A 89 -11.95 0.84 2.47
C ARG A 89 -12.03 0.00 1.19
N GLU A 90 -11.25 0.37 0.18
CA GLU A 90 -11.27 -0.31 -1.13
C GLU A 90 -10.90 -1.80 -1.00
N ILE A 91 -9.86 -2.10 -0.21
CA ILE A 91 -9.43 -3.49 0.03
C ILE A 91 -10.53 -4.26 0.77
N LYS A 92 -11.12 -3.68 1.83
CA LYS A 92 -12.17 -4.34 2.61
C LYS A 92 -13.42 -4.65 1.78
N TYR A 93 -13.78 -3.81 0.82
CA TYR A 93 -14.92 -4.08 -0.06
C TYR A 93 -14.62 -5.05 -1.21
N SER A 94 -13.34 -5.35 -1.46
CA SER A 94 -12.92 -6.18 -2.59
C SER A 94 -12.42 -7.58 -2.19
N LEU A 95 -12.25 -7.83 -0.90
CA LEU A 95 -11.97 -9.15 -0.31
C LEU A 95 -13.27 -9.81 0.13
#